data_AF-Q9YBZ3-F1
#
_entry.id   AF-Q9YBZ3-F1
#
_cell.length_a   1.000
_cell.length_b   1.000
_cell.length_c   1.000
_cell.angle_alpha   90.00
_cell.angle_beta   90.00
_cell.angle_gamma   90.00
#
_symmetry.space_group_name_H-M   'P 1'
#
loop_
_entity.id
_entity.type
_entity.pdbx_description
1 polymer ?
#
loop_
_entity_poly.entity_id
_entity_poly.type
_entity_poly.pdbx_seq_one_letter_code
_entity_poly.pdbx_strand_id
1 'polypeptide(L)'
;MDGWFGVELSPGAKKDEIIKRLLSAFADEWVAGYYYMYTALAVKGPHAETISEIFMKEAEEEIGKHAKMIAERLQDFDVDPPRDFAKLYEISGCKYPPLPEDPYDVDGFIIAAVKAEICAIKAYKELFDLTHGTDPATEELAEDLLRDETRHRTELVNLLTKEGIERLKRELG
;
A
#
# COMPACT_ATOMS: atom_id res chain seq x y z
N MET A 1 -9.49 34.76 -0.78
CA MET A 1 -9.97 33.48 -1.36
C MET A 1 -9.98 32.47 -0.21
N ASP A 2 -10.83 32.60 0.81
CA ASP A 2 -12.31 32.66 0.85
C ASP A 2 -12.94 31.26 0.71
N GLY A 3 -12.54 30.34 1.59
CA GLY A 3 -13.43 29.78 2.62
C GLY A 3 -14.60 28.87 2.23
N TRP A 4 -14.77 28.48 0.96
CA TRP A 4 -15.86 27.57 0.55
C TRP A 4 -15.39 26.25 -0.07
N PHE A 5 -14.10 26.11 -0.38
CA PHE A 5 -13.50 24.91 -1.01
C PHE A 5 -12.22 24.44 -0.29
N GLY A 6 -12.02 24.82 0.98
CA GLY A 6 -10.80 24.49 1.72
C GLY A 6 -11.01 23.34 2.70
N VAL A 7 -10.04 22.42 2.76
CA VAL A 7 -9.97 21.41 3.82
C VAL A 7 -10.00 22.09 5.19
N GLU A 8 -10.89 21.63 6.07
CA GLU A 8 -10.95 22.07 7.46
C GLU A 8 -9.84 21.39 8.27
N LEU A 9 -8.76 22.13 8.54
CA LEU A 9 -7.63 21.69 9.35
C LEU A 9 -7.62 22.43 10.69
N SER A 10 -7.37 21.71 11.79
CA SER A 10 -7.19 22.32 13.10
C SER A 10 -5.82 22.99 13.23
N PRO A 11 -5.64 23.93 14.17
CA PRO A 11 -4.34 24.55 14.43
C PRO A 11 -3.24 23.51 14.69
N GLY A 12 -2.09 23.68 14.05
CA GLY A 12 -0.95 22.76 14.16
C GLY A 12 -0.87 21.69 13.07
N ALA A 13 -1.88 21.57 12.21
CA ALA A 13 -1.84 20.70 11.05
C ALA A 13 -0.65 21.01 10.13
N LYS A 14 0.09 19.97 9.73
CA LYS A 14 1.24 20.08 8.83
C LYS A 14 0.82 19.80 7.38
N LYS A 15 -0.03 20.66 6.82
CA LYS A 15 -0.66 20.48 5.50
C LYS A 15 0.29 19.95 4.41
N ASP A 16 1.44 20.60 4.23
CA ASP A 16 2.38 20.22 3.16
C ASP A 16 2.99 18.83 3.37
N GLU A 17 3.23 18.43 4.62
CA GLU A 17 3.73 17.09 4.93
C GLU A 17 2.62 16.04 4.74
N ILE A 18 1.37 16.35 5.09
CA ILE A 18 0.22 15.47 4.85
C ILE A 18 0.07 15.18 3.36
N ILE A 19 0.05 16.24 2.53
CA ILE A 19 -0.05 16.12 1.06
C ILE A 19 1.11 15.28 0.52
N LYS A 20 2.33 15.51 1.00
CA LYS A 20 3.51 14.73 0.59
C LYS A 20 3.38 13.25 0.94
N ARG A 21 2.85 12.91 2.13
CA ARG A 21 2.60 11.52 2.54
C ARG A 21 1.51 10.87 1.71
N LEU A 22 0.42 11.59 1.42
CA LEU A 22 -0.65 11.10 0.54
C LEU A 22 -0.16 10.85 -0.89
N LEU A 23 0.67 11.74 -1.46
CA LEU A 23 1.27 11.51 -2.78
C LEU A 23 2.21 10.29 -2.80
N SER A 24 2.99 10.08 -1.74
CA SER A 24 3.81 8.88 -1.57
C SER A 24 2.96 7.62 -1.47
N ALA A 25 1.94 7.64 -0.61
CA ALA A 25 1.04 6.50 -0.40
C ALA A 25 0.28 6.15 -1.68
N PHE A 26 -0.26 7.14 -2.40
CA PHE A 26 -0.88 6.92 -3.72
C PHE A 26 0.07 6.18 -4.67
N ALA A 27 1.34 6.58 -4.70
CA ALA A 27 2.32 5.90 -5.52
C ALA A 27 2.67 4.49 -5.01
N ASP A 28 2.69 4.28 -3.70
CA ASP A 28 2.87 2.97 -3.08
C ASP A 28 1.74 2.00 -3.51
N GLU A 29 0.49 2.45 -3.52
CA GLU A 29 -0.67 1.64 -3.97
C GLU A 29 -0.57 1.20 -5.44
N TRP A 30 -0.16 2.10 -6.33
CA TRP A 30 0.05 1.75 -7.75
C TRP A 30 1.21 0.79 -7.95
N VAL A 31 2.29 0.96 -7.18
CA VAL A 31 3.44 0.07 -7.21
C VAL A 31 3.02 -1.31 -6.69
N ALA A 32 2.35 -1.39 -5.54
CA ALA A 32 1.83 -2.64 -4.98
C ALA A 32 0.90 -3.36 -5.97
N GLY A 33 -0.10 -2.66 -6.50
CA GLY A 33 -1.05 -3.21 -7.46
C GLY A 33 -0.38 -3.79 -8.71
N TYR A 34 0.63 -3.11 -9.27
CA TYR A 34 1.39 -3.67 -10.39
C TYR A 34 2.10 -4.97 -10.03
N TYR A 35 2.79 -5.02 -8.89
CA TYR A 35 3.55 -6.20 -8.49
C TYR A 35 2.69 -7.36 -7.99
N TYR A 36 1.52 -7.09 -7.42
CA TYR A 36 0.51 -8.09 -7.11
C TYR A 36 -0.08 -8.70 -8.38
N MET A 37 -0.44 -7.87 -9.35
CA MET A 37 -0.86 -8.37 -10.67
C MET A 37 0.25 -9.19 -11.35
N TYR A 38 1.49 -8.72 -11.31
CA TYR A 38 2.63 -9.48 -11.85
C TYR A 38 2.76 -10.85 -11.16
N THR A 39 2.69 -10.88 -9.82
CA THR A 39 2.76 -12.12 -9.03
C THR A 39 1.66 -13.09 -9.43
N ALA A 40 0.42 -12.61 -9.55
CA ALA A 40 -0.72 -13.42 -9.98
C ALA A 40 -0.47 -14.07 -11.36
N LEU A 41 0.10 -13.32 -12.30
CA LEU A 41 0.34 -13.79 -13.66
C LEU A 41 1.60 -14.66 -13.82
N ALA A 42 2.58 -14.50 -12.94
CA ALA A 42 3.90 -15.13 -13.07
C ALA A 42 4.05 -16.43 -12.28
N VAL A 43 3.31 -16.58 -11.18
CA VAL A 43 3.46 -17.72 -10.25
C VAL A 43 3.15 -19.06 -10.93
N LYS A 44 3.94 -20.08 -10.61
CA LYS A 44 3.80 -21.44 -11.11
C LYS A 44 3.87 -22.47 -9.98
N GLY A 45 3.33 -23.65 -10.26
CA GLY A 45 3.40 -24.79 -9.37
C GLY A 45 2.05 -25.19 -8.77
N PRO A 46 2.06 -26.08 -7.77
CA PRO A 46 0.86 -26.48 -7.07
C PRO A 46 0.14 -25.26 -6.47
N HIS A 47 -1.19 -25.23 -6.56
CA HIS A 47 -2.04 -24.14 -6.06
C HIS A 47 -1.82 -22.76 -6.72
N ALA A 48 -1.09 -22.69 -7.84
CA ALA A 48 -0.85 -21.43 -8.54
C ALA A 48 -2.15 -20.71 -8.98
N GLU A 49 -3.21 -21.45 -9.31
CA GLU A 49 -4.52 -20.86 -9.63
C GLU A 49 -5.11 -20.10 -8.43
N THR A 50 -5.11 -20.73 -7.24
CA THR A 50 -5.58 -20.08 -6.01
C THR A 50 -4.72 -18.87 -5.63
N ILE A 51 -3.39 -18.98 -5.73
CA ILE A 51 -2.49 -17.85 -5.46
C ILE A 51 -2.74 -16.73 -6.48
N SER A 52 -2.92 -17.06 -7.76
CA SER A 52 -3.24 -16.10 -8.81
C SER A 52 -4.53 -15.34 -8.51
N GLU A 53 -5.60 -16.03 -8.10
CA GLU A 53 -6.87 -15.39 -7.77
C GLU A 53 -6.75 -14.43 -6.59
N ILE A 54 -6.05 -14.84 -5.52
CA ILE A 54 -5.80 -14.00 -4.35
C ILE A 54 -5.03 -12.74 -4.75
N PHE A 55 -3.88 -12.88 -5.42
CA PHE A 55 -3.05 -11.75 -5.79
C PHE A 55 -3.70 -10.82 -6.83
N MET A 56 -4.54 -11.34 -7.73
CA MET A 56 -5.30 -10.49 -8.63
C MET A 56 -6.34 -9.65 -7.87
N LYS A 57 -7.00 -10.25 -6.87
CA LYS A 57 -7.92 -9.54 -5.99
C LYS A 57 -7.21 -8.45 -5.18
N GLU A 58 -6.02 -8.73 -4.65
CA GLU A 58 -5.21 -7.72 -3.95
C GLU A 58 -4.87 -6.57 -4.90
N ALA A 59 -4.37 -6.87 -6.12
CA ALA A 59 -4.07 -5.83 -7.11
C ALA A 59 -5.28 -4.93 -7.45
N GLU A 60 -6.48 -5.51 -7.53
CA GLU A 60 -7.72 -4.78 -7.74
C GLU A 60 -8.12 -3.93 -6.52
N GLU A 61 -7.92 -4.42 -5.29
CA GLU A 61 -8.17 -3.66 -4.06
C GLU A 61 -7.21 -2.45 -3.94
N GLU A 62 -5.91 -2.62 -4.18
CA GLU A 62 -4.92 -1.53 -4.09
C GLU A 62 -5.28 -0.38 -5.05
N ILE A 63 -5.53 -0.69 -6.32
CA ILE A 63 -5.77 0.34 -7.34
C ILE A 63 -7.22 0.84 -7.28
N GLY A 64 -8.17 -0.07 -7.18
CA GLY A 64 -9.60 0.24 -7.30
C GLY A 64 -10.19 0.88 -6.04
N LYS A 65 -9.60 0.62 -4.87
CA LYS A 65 -10.06 1.13 -3.58
C LYS A 65 -9.02 2.03 -2.93
N HIS A 66 -7.82 1.55 -2.61
CA HIS A 66 -6.88 2.32 -1.79
C HIS A 66 -6.34 3.56 -2.51
N ALA A 67 -5.78 3.39 -3.71
CA ALA A 67 -5.30 4.50 -4.53
C ALA A 67 -6.42 5.51 -4.83
N LYS A 68 -7.65 5.02 -5.03
CA LYS A 68 -8.83 5.87 -5.24
C LYS A 68 -9.15 6.72 -3.99
N MET A 69 -9.23 6.11 -2.81
CA MET A 69 -9.50 6.82 -1.55
C MET A 69 -8.44 7.90 -1.28
N ILE A 70 -7.17 7.60 -1.54
CA ILE A 70 -6.07 8.56 -1.39
C ILE A 70 -6.16 9.68 -2.43
N ALA A 71 -6.49 9.36 -3.68
CA ALA A 71 -6.67 10.37 -4.73
C ALA A 71 -7.85 11.30 -4.41
N GLU A 72 -8.98 10.78 -3.97
CA GLU A 72 -10.12 11.58 -3.52
C GLU A 72 -9.69 12.54 -2.39
N ARG A 73 -8.89 12.06 -1.43
CA ARG A 73 -8.36 12.93 -0.37
C ARG A 73 -7.37 13.98 -0.89
N LEU A 74 -6.52 13.66 -1.87
CA LEU A 74 -5.65 14.63 -2.53
C LEU A 74 -6.46 15.73 -3.23
N GLN A 75 -7.61 15.38 -3.83
CA GLN A 75 -8.50 16.34 -4.48
C GLN A 75 -9.14 17.32 -3.48
N ASP A 76 -9.46 16.89 -2.25
CA ASP A 76 -9.89 17.81 -1.20
C ASP A 76 -8.85 18.92 -0.94
N PHE A 77 -7.56 18.60 -1.09
CA PHE A 77 -6.45 19.54 -0.98
C PHE A 77 -6.18 20.35 -2.27
N ASP A 78 -6.98 20.16 -3.32
CA ASP A 78 -6.75 20.71 -4.68
C ASP A 78 -5.41 20.25 -5.27
N VAL A 79 -5.05 18.98 -5.04
CA VAL A 79 -3.81 18.35 -5.53
C VAL A 79 -4.13 17.18 -6.45
N ASP A 80 -3.60 17.22 -7.67
CA ASP A 80 -3.68 16.10 -8.61
C ASP A 80 -2.60 15.04 -8.32
N PRO A 81 -2.93 13.74 -8.42
CA PRO A 81 -1.92 12.70 -8.50
C PRO A 81 -0.97 12.88 -9.70
N PRO A 82 0.23 12.30 -9.67
CA PRO A 82 1.19 12.43 -10.77
C PRO A 82 0.62 11.94 -12.10
N ARG A 83 0.78 12.74 -13.16
CA ARG A 83 0.36 12.37 -14.53
C ARG A 83 1.31 11.37 -15.18
N ASP A 84 2.58 11.41 -14.80
CA ASP A 84 3.61 10.51 -15.33
C ASP A 84 3.71 9.27 -14.44
N PHE A 85 3.50 8.10 -15.04
CA PHE A 85 3.58 6.83 -14.33
C PHE A 85 4.99 6.58 -13.76
N ALA A 86 6.05 7.02 -14.45
CA ALA A 86 7.42 6.89 -13.95
C ALA A 86 7.61 7.62 -12.61
N LYS A 87 6.85 8.71 -12.41
CA LYS A 87 6.91 9.50 -11.18
C LYS A 87 6.40 8.72 -9.98
N LEU A 88 5.44 7.81 -10.15
CA LEU A 88 4.94 6.97 -9.07
C LEU A 88 6.08 6.16 -8.46
N TYR A 89 6.84 5.45 -9.30
CA TYR A 89 7.97 4.68 -8.79
C TYR A 89 9.03 5.58 -8.15
N GLU A 90 9.25 6.81 -8.60
CA GLU A 90 10.20 7.73 -7.95
C GLU A 90 9.75 8.14 -6.55
N ILE A 91 8.48 8.49 -6.37
CA ILE A 91 7.95 9.06 -5.11
C ILE A 91 7.41 8.03 -4.13
N SER A 92 7.20 6.78 -4.57
CA SER A 92 6.83 5.65 -3.70
C SER A 92 7.81 5.54 -2.53
N GLY A 93 7.28 5.55 -1.30
CA GLY A 93 8.06 5.48 -0.07
C GLY A 93 8.52 4.07 0.25
N CYS A 94 7.68 3.08 -0.07
CA CYS A 94 7.95 1.68 0.19
C CYS A 94 8.79 1.01 -0.89
N LYS A 95 8.64 1.46 -2.14
CA LYS A 95 8.97 0.65 -3.34
C LYS A 95 8.31 -0.74 -3.22
N TYR A 96 8.70 -1.66 -4.10
CA TYR A 96 8.31 -3.05 -3.96
C TYR A 96 9.54 -3.93 -3.65
N PRO A 97 9.44 -4.88 -2.71
CA PRO A 97 10.53 -5.81 -2.42
C PRO A 97 10.91 -6.65 -3.66
N PRO A 98 12.19 -7.04 -3.82
CA PRO A 98 12.58 -7.88 -4.94
C PRO A 98 11.79 -9.18 -5.01
N LEU A 99 11.27 -9.50 -6.20
CA LEU A 99 10.60 -10.76 -6.49
C LEU A 99 11.62 -11.88 -6.81
N PRO A 100 11.29 -13.15 -6.54
CA PRO A 100 12.17 -14.26 -6.89
C PRO A 100 12.29 -14.42 -8.42
N GLU A 101 13.45 -14.89 -8.89
CA GLU A 101 13.67 -15.22 -10.30
C GLU A 101 12.97 -16.51 -10.72
N ASP A 102 12.85 -17.47 -9.79
CA ASP A 102 12.18 -18.74 -10.03
C ASP A 102 10.66 -18.58 -9.87
N PRO A 103 9.85 -18.74 -10.94
CA PRO A 103 8.39 -18.65 -10.85
C PRO A 103 7.76 -19.75 -9.97
N TYR A 104 8.50 -20.80 -9.60
CA TYR A 104 8.04 -21.86 -8.69
C TYR A 104 8.33 -21.54 -7.21
N ASP A 105 9.02 -20.45 -6.88
CA ASP A 105 9.25 -19.99 -5.50
C ASP A 105 8.03 -19.22 -4.96
N VAL A 106 6.91 -19.92 -4.76
CA VAL A 106 5.64 -19.35 -4.28
C VAL A 106 5.82 -18.64 -2.93
N ASP A 107 6.56 -19.24 -1.99
CA ASP A 107 6.86 -18.60 -0.70
C ASP A 107 7.66 -17.31 -0.89
N GLY A 108 8.59 -17.26 -1.85
CA GLY A 108 9.35 -16.04 -2.18
C GLY A 108 8.46 -14.89 -2.64
N PHE A 109 7.46 -15.16 -3.49
CA PHE A 109 6.47 -14.16 -3.91
C PHE A 109 5.63 -13.68 -2.73
N ILE A 110 5.12 -14.60 -1.90
CA ILE A 110 4.30 -14.24 -0.74
C ILE A 110 5.11 -13.44 0.28
N ILE A 111 6.39 -13.78 0.51
CA ILE A 111 7.28 -13.04 1.40
C ILE A 111 7.51 -11.60 0.90
N ALA A 112 7.68 -11.41 -0.41
CA ALA A 112 7.81 -10.08 -0.99
C ALA A 112 6.54 -9.24 -0.73
N ALA A 113 5.36 -9.84 -0.90
CA ALA A 113 4.09 -9.21 -0.59
C ALA A 113 3.96 -8.85 0.90
N VAL A 114 4.21 -9.80 1.81
CA VAL A 114 4.18 -9.55 3.25
C VAL A 114 5.11 -8.39 3.68
N LYS A 115 6.27 -8.24 3.02
CA LYS A 115 7.17 -7.12 3.29
C LYS A 115 6.64 -5.79 2.75
N ALA A 116 5.96 -5.79 1.60
CA ALA A 116 5.29 -4.60 1.08
C ALA A 116 4.21 -4.12 2.07
N GLU A 117 3.36 -5.04 2.53
CA GLU A 117 2.33 -4.79 3.55
C GLU A 117 2.90 -4.24 4.86
N ILE A 118 4.02 -4.78 5.34
CA ILE A 118 4.69 -4.25 6.56
C ILE A 118 5.11 -2.79 6.36
N CYS A 119 5.55 -2.43 5.15
CA CYS A 119 5.89 -1.06 4.84
C CYS A 119 4.65 -0.15 4.74
N ALA A 120 3.58 -0.61 4.07
CA ALA A 120 2.32 0.12 3.96
C ALA A 120 1.70 0.39 5.35
N ILE A 121 1.63 -0.63 6.21
CA ILE A 121 1.19 -0.50 7.61
C ILE A 121 1.99 0.57 8.36
N LYS A 122 3.30 0.62 8.15
CA LYS A 122 4.14 1.67 8.76
C LYS A 122 3.80 3.05 8.19
N ALA A 123 3.65 3.17 6.87
CA ALA A 123 3.31 4.43 6.22
C ALA A 123 1.95 4.97 6.70
N TYR A 124 0.93 4.12 6.81
CA TYR A 124 -0.38 4.53 7.29
C TYR A 124 -0.42 4.84 8.78
N LYS A 125 0.36 4.12 9.59
CA LYS A 125 0.54 4.50 10.99
C LYS A 125 1.20 5.88 11.15
N GLU A 126 2.24 6.16 10.35
CA GLU A 126 2.89 7.47 10.33
C GLU A 126 1.95 8.58 9.85
N LEU A 127 1.09 8.29 8.87
CA LEU A 127 0.06 9.23 8.40
C LEU A 127 -0.98 9.50 9.49
N PHE A 128 -1.48 8.46 10.15
CA PHE A 128 -2.39 8.56 11.29
C PHE A 128 -1.79 9.45 12.39
N ASP A 129 -0.56 9.16 12.82
CA ASP A 129 0.12 9.92 13.87
C ASP A 129 0.35 11.40 13.46
N LEU A 130 0.56 11.66 12.16
CA LEU A 130 0.74 13.00 11.62
C LEU A 130 -0.56 13.83 11.63
N THR A 131 -1.70 13.17 11.39
CA THR A 131 -3.00 13.83 11.23
C THR A 131 -3.82 13.85 12.52
N HIS A 132 -3.48 13.00 13.49
CA HIS A 132 -4.24 12.82 14.72
C HIS A 132 -4.58 14.15 15.42
N GLY A 133 -5.88 14.42 15.56
CA GLY A 133 -6.41 15.63 16.20
C GLY A 133 -6.21 16.94 15.43
N THR A 134 -5.59 16.89 14.24
CA THR A 134 -5.37 18.06 13.39
C THR A 134 -6.05 17.99 12.02
N ASP A 135 -6.32 16.79 11.52
CA ASP A 135 -7.02 16.53 10.27
C ASP A 135 -7.85 15.23 10.39
N PRO A 136 -9.09 15.31 10.91
CA PRO A 136 -9.93 14.14 11.17
C PRO A 136 -10.26 13.31 9.93
N ALA A 137 -10.37 13.95 8.76
CA ALA A 137 -10.71 13.25 7.52
C ALA A 137 -9.52 12.42 7.00
N THR A 138 -8.30 12.95 7.07
CA THR A 138 -7.11 12.15 6.71
C THR A 138 -6.79 11.12 7.79
N GLU A 139 -7.10 11.40 9.05
CA GLU A 139 -6.98 10.44 10.15
C GLU A 139 -7.86 9.21 9.93
N GLU A 140 -9.15 9.39 9.64
CA GLU A 140 -10.08 8.30 9.32
C GLU A 140 -9.63 7.50 8.10
N LEU A 141 -9.17 8.18 7.03
CA LEU A 141 -8.59 7.53 5.87
C LEU A 141 -7.40 6.63 6.24
N ALA A 142 -6.49 7.12 7.09
CA ALA A 142 -5.32 6.36 7.51
C ALA A 142 -5.71 5.15 8.36
N GLU A 143 -6.73 5.25 9.21
CA GLU A 143 -7.26 4.12 9.99
C GLU A 143 -7.86 3.04 9.09
N ASP A 144 -8.66 3.43 8.09
CA ASP A 144 -9.29 2.50 7.16
C ASP A 144 -8.24 1.73 6.33
N LEU A 145 -7.26 2.43 5.77
CA LEU A 145 -6.16 1.81 5.03
C LEU A 145 -5.33 0.90 5.94
N LEU A 146 -4.95 1.39 7.13
CA LEU A 146 -4.21 0.58 8.11
C LEU A 146 -4.93 -0.72 8.50
N ARG A 147 -6.27 -0.68 8.60
CA ARG A 147 -7.09 -1.87 8.87
C ARG A 147 -6.99 -2.88 7.72
N ASP A 148 -7.07 -2.40 6.48
CA ASP A 148 -7.03 -3.25 5.29
C ASP A 148 -5.65 -3.88 5.10
N GLU A 149 -4.56 -3.10 5.15
CA GLU A 149 -3.19 -3.64 5.05
C GLU A 149 -2.88 -4.65 6.18
N THR A 150 -3.39 -4.39 7.39
CA THR A 150 -3.20 -5.32 8.52
C THR A 150 -3.89 -6.67 8.24
N ARG A 151 -5.05 -6.65 7.60
CA ARG A 151 -5.77 -7.85 7.15
C ARG A 151 -5.00 -8.52 6.01
N HIS A 152 -4.63 -7.79 4.96
CA HIS A 152 -3.91 -8.30 3.81
C HIS A 152 -2.61 -9.00 4.21
N ARG A 153 -1.78 -8.35 5.05
CA ARG A 153 -0.60 -8.99 5.65
C ARG A 153 -0.92 -10.30 6.34
N THR A 154 -1.99 -10.34 7.13
CA THR A 154 -2.38 -11.54 7.90
C THR A 154 -2.82 -12.66 6.96
N GLU A 155 -3.59 -12.35 5.94
CA GLU A 155 -4.05 -13.30 4.92
C GLU A 155 -2.85 -13.86 4.13
N LEU A 156 -1.92 -13.01 3.70
CA LEU A 156 -0.69 -13.41 3.01
C LEU A 156 0.21 -14.30 3.89
N VAL A 157 0.42 -13.95 5.16
CA VAL A 157 1.20 -14.79 6.09
C VAL A 157 0.58 -16.18 6.25
N ASN A 158 -0.75 -16.29 6.21
CA ASN A 158 -1.44 -17.59 6.32
C ASN A 158 -1.26 -18.48 5.08
N LEU A 159 -0.79 -17.94 3.95
CA LEU A 159 -0.47 -18.71 2.74
C LEU A 159 0.92 -19.35 2.78
N LEU A 160 1.81 -18.87 3.66
CA LEU A 160 3.17 -19.36 3.73
C LEU A 160 3.25 -20.80 4.25
N THR A 161 4.17 -21.56 3.67
CA THR A 161 4.57 -22.85 4.24
C THR A 161 5.32 -22.65 5.57
N LYS A 162 5.57 -23.73 6.32
CA LYS A 162 6.40 -23.65 7.53
C LYS A 162 7.80 -23.16 7.19
N GLU A 163 8.37 -23.65 6.10
CA GLU A 163 9.67 -23.25 5.58
C GLU A 163 9.66 -21.77 5.16
N GLY A 164 8.57 -21.31 4.52
CA GLY A 164 8.32 -19.92 4.17
C GLY A 164 8.26 -19.00 5.39
N ILE A 165 7.57 -19.40 6.47
CA ILE A 165 7.54 -18.65 7.74
C ILE A 165 8.94 -18.53 8.35
N GLU A 166 9.71 -19.62 8.37
CA GLU A 166 11.07 -19.57 8.89
C GLU A 166 12.00 -18.72 8.02
N ARG A 167 11.79 -18.69 6.68
CA ARG A 167 12.47 -17.78 5.77
C ARG A 167 12.11 -16.32 6.07
N LEU A 168 10.83 -15.99 6.19
CA LEU A 168 10.36 -14.65 6.53
C LEU A 168 11.00 -14.15 7.83
N LYS A 169 11.01 -14.97 8.89
CA LYS A 169 11.64 -14.60 10.17
C LYS A 169 13.13 -14.28 10.03
N ARG A 170 13.87 -15.05 9.23
CA ARG A 170 15.31 -14.79 8.97
C ARG A 170 15.54 -13.52 8.17
N GLU A 171 14.60 -13.13 7.32
CA GLU A 171 14.74 -11.93 6.49
C GLU A 171 14.25 -10.65 7.20
N LEU A 172 13.48 -10.77 8.29
CA LEU A 172 13.00 -9.66 9.11
C LEU A 172 13.82 -9.43 10.41
N GLY A 173 14.55 -10.43 10.87
CA GLY A 173 15.41 -10.38 12.07
C GLY A 173 16.88 -10.12 11.75
#